data_AF-A0A0J9VV57-F1
#
_entry.id   AF-A0A0J9VV57-F1
#
_cell.length_a   1.000
_cell.length_b   1.000
_cell.length_c   1.000
_cell.angle_alpha   90.00
_cell.angle_beta   90.00
_cell.angle_gamma   90.00
#
_symmetry.space_group_name_H-M   'P 1'
#
loop_
_entity.id
_entity.type
_entity.pdbx_description
1 polymer ?
#
loop_
_entity_poly.entity_id
_entity_poly.type
_entity_poly.pdbx_seq_one_letter_code
_entity_poly.pdbx_strand_id
1 'polypeptide(L)'
;MVGVKKRPVRKFNLEINLNNDIEDKVRSYIISDRNKMKEKHKQRRKKKIRRRIKMECKISSFVFPNSNKEKKLRLSYINKFIKKKKLIKQHLKEIRERIKHFQAMANTSQSETKENRVQLPKGEEKVWLPTLC
;
A
#
# COMPACT_ATOMS: atom_id res chain seq x y z
N MET A 1 45.65 -34.21 -0.69
CA MET A 1 44.53 -33.58 0.06
C MET A 1 45.03 -33.19 1.44
N VAL A 2 45.09 -31.90 1.77
CA VAL A 2 45.61 -31.41 3.06
C VAL A 2 44.51 -31.54 4.11
N GLY A 3 44.66 -32.50 5.03
CA GLY A 3 43.71 -32.73 6.12
C GLY A 3 43.77 -31.59 7.14
N VAL A 4 42.78 -30.70 7.12
CA VAL A 4 42.65 -29.64 8.13
C VAL A 4 42.22 -30.28 9.45
N LYS A 5 43.14 -30.35 10.43
CA LYS A 5 42.82 -30.80 11.80
C LYS A 5 41.76 -29.84 12.39
N LYS A 6 40.57 -30.37 12.70
CA LYS A 6 39.50 -29.59 13.35
C LYS A 6 39.94 -29.22 14.77
N ARG A 7 39.84 -27.94 15.14
CA ARG A 7 40.09 -27.47 16.51
C ARG A 7 38.94 -27.92 17.43
N PRO A 8 39.20 -28.36 18.67
CA PRO A 8 38.13 -28.65 19.62
C PRO A 8 37.47 -27.33 20.04
N VAL A 9 36.18 -27.19 19.71
CA VAL A 9 35.35 -26.09 20.21
C VAL A 9 34.93 -26.47 21.63
N ARG A 10 35.50 -25.78 22.63
CA ARG A 10 35.10 -25.93 24.03
C ARG A 10 33.65 -25.45 24.14
N LYS A 11 32.71 -26.38 24.33
CA LYS A 11 31.31 -26.06 24.60
C LYS A 11 31.25 -25.50 26.02
N PHE A 12 31.25 -24.18 26.14
CA PHE A 12 30.94 -23.53 27.41
C PHE A 12 29.43 -23.65 27.63
N ASN A 13 29.02 -24.59 28.48
CA ASN A 13 27.69 -24.59 29.07
C ASN A 13 27.65 -23.48 30.14
N LEU A 14 27.68 -22.22 29.72
CA LEU A 14 27.24 -21.15 30.60
C LEU A 14 25.73 -21.03 30.39
N GLU A 15 24.95 -21.47 31.37
CA GLU A 15 23.63 -20.89 31.60
C GLU A 15 23.85 -19.44 32.02
N ILE A 16 23.98 -18.55 31.04
CA ILE A 16 24.06 -17.12 31.31
C ILE A 16 22.65 -16.70 31.72
N ASN A 17 22.44 -16.55 33.03
CA ASN A 17 21.26 -15.89 33.55
C ASN A 17 21.42 -14.39 33.26
N LEU A 18 21.13 -14.00 32.02
CA LEU A 18 21.16 -12.61 31.59
C LEU A 18 20.05 -11.89 32.37
N ASN A 19 20.42 -10.94 33.23
CA ASN A 19 19.44 -10.05 33.85
C ASN A 19 18.56 -9.45 32.74
N ASN A 20 17.24 -9.68 32.81
CA ASN A 20 16.27 -9.21 31.81
C ASN A 20 16.46 -7.72 31.45
N ASP A 21 16.83 -6.89 32.43
CA ASP A 21 17.12 -5.46 32.25
C ASP A 21 18.28 -5.17 31.29
N ILE A 22 19.31 -6.03 31.27
CA ILE A 22 20.46 -5.89 30.38
C ILE A 22 20.05 -6.31 28.96
N GLU A 23 19.28 -7.39 28.82
CA GLU A 23 18.75 -7.78 27.51
C GLU A 23 17.84 -6.71 26.91
N ASP A 24 16.95 -6.11 27.70
CA ASP A 24 16.04 -5.07 27.24
C ASP A 24 16.78 -3.78 26.85
N LYS A 25 17.86 -3.43 27.56
CA LYS A 25 18.75 -2.33 27.16
C LYS A 25 19.46 -2.62 25.84
N VAL A 26 19.95 -3.84 25.62
CA VAL A 26 20.59 -4.23 24.36
C VAL A 26 19.57 -4.24 23.22
N ARG A 27 18.37 -4.81 23.44
CA ARG A 27 17.27 -4.83 22.46
C ARG A 27 16.83 -3.42 22.08
N SER A 28 16.63 -2.54 23.06
CA SER A 28 16.23 -1.16 22.82
C SER A 28 17.29 -0.37 22.05
N TYR A 29 18.58 -0.57 22.34
CA TYR A 29 19.68 0.03 21.57
C TYR A 29 19.68 -0.43 20.11
N ILE A 30 19.56 -1.73 19.87
CA ILE A 30 19.49 -2.30 18.51
C ILE A 30 18.27 -1.76 17.73
N ILE A 31 17.11 -1.67 18.38
CA ILE A 31 15.88 -1.13 17.78
C ILE A 31 16.05 0.36 17.46
N SER A 32 16.63 1.14 18.38
CA SER A 32 16.89 2.56 18.21
C SER A 32 17.76 2.83 16.98
N ASP A 33 18.86 2.09 16.83
CA ASP A 33 19.76 2.27 15.69
C ASP A 33 19.13 1.85 14.36
N ARG A 34 18.34 0.77 14.34
CA ARG A 34 17.53 0.40 13.17
C ARG A 34 16.54 1.51 12.80
N ASN A 35 15.90 2.14 13.79
CA ASN A 35 14.95 3.24 13.58
C ASN A 35 15.64 4.50 13.07
N LYS A 36 16.80 4.87 13.61
CA LYS A 36 17.63 5.99 13.09
C LYS A 36 18.00 5.78 11.63
N MET A 37 18.38 4.56 11.26
CA MET A 37 18.70 4.21 9.87
C MET A 37 17.48 4.34 8.96
N LYS A 38 16.32 3.80 9.36
CA LYS A 38 15.06 3.94 8.62
C LYS A 38 14.69 5.42 8.42
N GLU A 39 14.81 6.24 9.45
CA GLU A 39 14.48 7.67 9.38
C GLU A 39 15.45 8.42 8.45
N LYS A 40 16.76 8.14 8.52
CA LYS A 40 17.75 8.69 7.59
C LYS A 40 17.42 8.33 6.13
N HIS A 41 16.99 7.10 5.87
CA HIS A 41 16.54 6.67 4.54
C HIS A 41 15.27 7.42 4.10
N LYS A 42 14.29 7.59 5.00
CA LYS A 42 13.06 8.35 4.74
C LYS A 42 13.37 9.81 4.39
N GLN A 43 14.24 10.47 5.16
CA GLN A 43 14.67 11.84 4.90
C GLN A 43 15.41 11.97 3.56
N ARG A 44 16.30 11.02 3.22
CA ARG A 44 16.97 10.96 1.91
C ARG A 44 15.95 10.85 0.77
N ARG A 45 14.94 9.99 0.90
CA ARG A 45 13.85 9.87 -0.09
C ARG A 45 13.06 11.17 -0.21
N LYS A 46 12.63 11.78 0.90
CA LYS A 46 11.95 13.08 0.92
C LYS A 46 12.76 14.16 0.20
N LYS A 47 14.07 14.24 0.45
CA LYS A 47 14.98 15.19 -0.23
C LYS A 47 15.04 14.95 -1.75
N LYS A 48 15.13 13.68 -2.19
CA LYS A 48 15.10 13.33 -3.63
C LYS A 48 13.77 13.74 -4.28
N ILE A 49 12.64 13.48 -3.63
CA ILE A 49 11.31 13.86 -4.12
C ILE A 49 11.20 15.39 -4.25
N ARG A 50 11.58 16.14 -3.20
CA ARG A 50 11.58 17.62 -3.24
C ARG A 50 12.41 18.18 -4.39
N ARG A 51 13.62 17.64 -4.61
CA ARG A 51 14.47 18.04 -5.74
C ARG A 51 13.81 17.77 -7.09
N ARG A 52 13.19 16.60 -7.25
CA ARG A 52 12.47 16.24 -8.47
C ARG A 52 11.29 17.20 -8.71
N ILE A 53 10.47 17.48 -7.70
CA ILE A 53 9.36 18.43 -7.80
C ILE A 53 9.86 19.82 -8.18
N LYS A 54 10.90 20.32 -7.52
CA LYS A 54 11.50 21.63 -7.85
C LYS A 54 11.95 21.70 -9.31
N MET A 55 12.56 20.63 -9.83
CA MET A 55 12.97 20.57 -11.24
C MET A 55 11.79 20.47 -12.20
N GLU A 56 10.77 19.67 -11.87
CA GLU A 56 9.54 19.57 -12.67
C GLU A 56 8.82 20.93 -12.73
N CYS A 57 8.72 21.67 -11.62
CA CYS A 57 8.18 23.03 -11.60
C CYS A 57 8.96 23.97 -12.52
N LYS A 58 10.30 23.96 -12.46
CA LYS A 58 11.14 24.78 -13.36
C LYS A 58 10.89 24.45 -14.84
N ILE A 59 10.83 23.16 -15.19
CA ILE A 59 10.53 22.73 -16.57
C ILE A 59 9.10 23.13 -16.95
N SER A 60 8.17 23.12 -16.00
CA SER A 60 6.79 23.53 -16.24
C SER A 60 6.64 25.01 -16.59
N SER A 61 7.52 25.85 -16.03
CA SER A 61 7.57 27.30 -16.27
C SER A 61 8.19 27.69 -17.61
N PHE A 62 8.76 26.75 -18.37
CA PHE A 62 9.19 27.03 -19.75
C PHE A 62 7.95 27.19 -20.64
N VAL A 63 7.46 28.43 -20.74
CA VAL A 63 6.37 28.81 -21.66
C VAL A 63 6.91 28.84 -23.09
N PHE A 64 8.07 29.46 -23.30
CA PHE A 64 8.83 29.45 -24.55
C PHE A 64 10.28 29.03 -24.26
N PRO A 65 10.65 27.74 -24.44
CA PRO A 65 12.02 27.29 -24.23
C PRO A 65 12.97 27.87 -25.29
N ASN A 66 14.03 28.52 -24.85
CA ASN A 66 14.93 29.30 -25.71
C ASN A 66 16.02 28.42 -26.34
N SER A 67 16.42 27.33 -25.67
CA SER A 67 17.46 26.41 -26.16
C SER A 67 16.91 25.06 -26.63
N ASN A 68 17.65 24.38 -27.53
CA ASN A 68 17.32 23.01 -27.96
C ASN A 68 17.30 22.00 -26.78
N LYS A 69 18.12 22.22 -25.75
CA LYS A 69 18.14 21.38 -24.54
C LYS A 69 16.85 21.55 -23.73
N GLU A 70 16.38 22.79 -23.54
CA GLU A 70 15.13 23.07 -22.85
C GLU A 70 13.91 22.53 -23.60
N LYS A 71 13.90 22.69 -24.93
CA LYS A 71 12.85 22.11 -25.80
C LYS A 71 12.72 20.60 -25.59
N LYS A 72 13.85 19.87 -25.61
CA LYS A 72 13.87 18.41 -25.36
C LYS A 72 13.37 18.05 -23.95
N LEU A 73 13.80 18.78 -22.92
CA LEU A 73 13.35 18.57 -21.54
C LEU A 73 11.83 18.81 -21.39
N ARG A 74 11.32 19.88 -22.00
CA ARG A 74 9.90 20.23 -21.99
C ARG A 74 9.05 19.16 -22.69
N LEU A 75 9.50 18.68 -23.85
CA LEU A 75 8.84 17.61 -24.58
C LEU A 75 8.78 16.30 -23.77
N SER A 76 9.88 15.92 -23.12
CA SER A 76 9.92 14.73 -22.23
C SER A 76 8.94 14.88 -21.06
N TYR A 77 8.87 16.06 -20.44
CA TYR A 77 7.92 16.37 -19.38
C TYR A 77 6.46 16.25 -19.84
N ILE A 78 6.12 16.83 -20.99
CA ILE A 78 4.77 16.75 -21.57
C ILE A 78 4.39 15.29 -21.87
N ASN A 79 5.28 14.51 -22.48
CA ASN A 79 5.04 13.10 -22.77
C ASN A 79 4.76 12.28 -21.51
N LYS A 80 5.51 12.54 -20.43
CA LYS A 80 5.27 11.93 -19.12
C LYS A 80 3.88 12.28 -18.57
N PHE A 81 3.46 13.54 -18.72
CA PHE A 81 2.14 14.00 -18.28
C PHE A 81 1.01 13.34 -19.08
N ILE A 82 1.12 13.26 -20.41
CA ILE A 82 0.15 12.60 -21.27
C ILE A 82 0.00 11.11 -20.91
N LYS A 83 1.11 10.40 -20.71
CA LYS A 83 1.10 8.99 -20.29
C LYS A 83 0.32 8.80 -18.97
N LYS A 84 0.59 9.63 -17.96
CA LYS A 84 -0.14 9.59 -16.69
C LYS A 84 -1.63 9.90 -16.87
N LYS A 85 -1.96 10.91 -17.67
CA LYS A 85 -3.37 11.28 -17.95
C LYS A 85 -4.13 10.13 -18.61
N LYS A 86 -3.51 9.40 -19.53
CA LYS A 86 -4.12 8.20 -20.16
C LYS A 86 -4.39 7.11 -19.12
N LEU A 87 -3.42 6.81 -18.26
CA LEU A 87 -3.56 5.79 -17.22
C LEU A 87 -4.65 6.14 -16.19
N ILE A 88 -4.74 7.40 -15.78
CA ILE A 88 -5.82 7.89 -14.90
C ILE A 88 -7.18 7.70 -15.57
N LYS A 89 -7.32 8.07 -16.85
CA LYS A 89 -8.56 7.88 -17.60
C LYS A 89 -8.97 6.41 -17.67
N GLN A 90 -8.02 5.51 -17.88
CA GLN A 90 -8.26 4.07 -17.91
C GLN A 90 -8.79 3.57 -16.56
N HIS A 91 -8.12 3.89 -15.45
CA HIS A 91 -8.60 3.48 -14.13
C HIS A 91 -9.96 4.07 -13.77
N LEU A 92 -10.24 5.31 -14.15
CA LEU A 92 -11.57 5.90 -13.95
C LEU A 92 -12.65 5.15 -14.73
N LYS A 93 -12.33 4.66 -15.93
CA LYS A 93 -13.25 3.82 -16.72
C LYS A 93 -13.51 2.49 -16.04
N GLU A 94 -12.44 1.80 -15.60
CA GLU A 94 -12.52 0.53 -14.87
C GLU A 94 -13.34 0.66 -13.57
N ILE A 95 -13.15 1.74 -12.81
CA ILE A 95 -13.92 2.00 -11.59
C ILE A 95 -15.40 2.20 -11.92
N ARG A 96 -15.73 2.97 -12.95
CA ARG A 96 -17.13 3.17 -13.39
C ARG A 96 -17.79 1.87 -13.81
N GLU A 97 -17.08 1.01 -14.53
CA GLU A 97 -17.57 -0.31 -14.95
C GLU A 97 -17.82 -1.21 -13.75
N ARG A 98 -16.91 -1.24 -12.77
CA ARG A 98 -17.09 -1.98 -11.51
C ARG A 98 -18.31 -1.49 -10.74
N ILE A 99 -18.49 -0.18 -10.60
CA ILE A 99 -19.66 0.39 -9.91
C ILE A 99 -20.96 -0.03 -10.62
N LYS A 100 -21.01 0.05 -11.96
CA LYS A 100 -22.17 -0.41 -12.73
C LYS A 100 -22.46 -1.90 -12.53
N HIS A 101 -21.43 -2.74 -12.50
CA HIS A 101 -21.58 -4.17 -12.24
C HIS A 101 -22.16 -4.43 -10.85
N PHE A 102 -21.64 -3.77 -9.81
CA PHE A 102 -22.19 -3.90 -8.45
C PHE A 102 -23.62 -3.38 -8.33
N GLN A 103 -23.96 -2.29 -9.01
CA GLN A 103 -25.33 -1.78 -9.07
C GLN A 103 -26.27 -2.77 -9.78
N ALA A 104 -25.84 -3.36 -10.89
CA ALA A 104 -26.62 -4.39 -11.59
C ALA A 104 -26.86 -5.61 -10.69
N MET A 105 -25.82 -6.12 -10.02
CA MET A 105 -25.94 -7.23 -9.06
C MET A 105 -26.89 -6.92 -7.89
N ALA A 106 -26.85 -5.70 -7.36
CA ALA A 106 -27.74 -5.26 -6.29
C ALA A 106 -29.20 -5.15 -6.76
N ASN A 107 -29.43 -4.74 -8.01
CA ASN A 107 -30.77 -4.67 -8.58
C ASN A 107 -31.33 -6.06 -8.86
N THR A 108 -30.52 -7.01 -9.35
CA THR A 108 -30.93 -8.40 -9.56
C THR A 108 -31.25 -9.13 -8.26
N SER A 109 -30.47 -8.92 -7.19
CA SER A 109 -30.79 -9.52 -5.88
C SER A 109 -32.05 -8.94 -5.25
N GLN A 110 -32.33 -7.65 -5.48
CA GLN A 110 -33.59 -7.04 -5.05
C GLN A 110 -34.80 -7.53 -5.87
N SER A 111 -34.65 -7.81 -7.17
CA SER A 111 -35.74 -8.39 -7.97
C SER A 111 -36.03 -9.84 -7.58
N GLU A 112 -35.00 -10.67 -7.33
CA GLU A 112 -35.17 -12.04 -6.83
C GLU A 112 -35.88 -12.06 -5.45
N THR A 113 -35.58 -11.10 -4.58
CA THR A 113 -36.25 -10.99 -3.26
C THR A 113 -37.71 -10.56 -3.40
N LYS A 114 -38.05 -9.74 -4.40
CA LYS A 114 -39.43 -9.33 -4.68
C LYS A 114 -40.24 -10.45 -5.33
N GLU A 115 -39.66 -11.22 -6.25
CA GLU A 115 -40.32 -12.39 -6.83
C GLU A 115 -40.60 -13.47 -5.78
N ASN A 116 -39.67 -13.73 -4.87
CA ASN A 116 -39.88 -14.67 -3.75
C ASN A 116 -40.94 -14.18 -2.74
N ARG A 117 -41.13 -12.87 -2.57
CA ARG A 117 -42.23 -12.32 -1.74
C ARG A 117 -43.60 -12.41 -2.40
N VAL A 118 -43.66 -12.47 -3.74
CA VAL A 118 -44.92 -12.56 -4.48
C VAL A 118 -45.46 -14.00 -4.51
N GLN A 119 -44.63 -15.01 -4.24
CA GLN A 119 -45.00 -16.42 -4.31
C GLN A 119 -45.37 -17.12 -2.98
N LEU A 120 -45.63 -16.39 -1.89
CA LEU A 120 -46.15 -17.03 -0.67
C LEU A 120 -47.68 -17.17 -0.77
N PRO A 121 -48.26 -18.38 -0.94
CA PRO A 121 -49.71 -18.54 -0.87
C PRO A 121 -50.20 -18.26 0.55
N LYS A 122 -51.30 -17.51 0.65
CA LYS A 122 -52.03 -17.23 1.89
C LYS A 122 -52.46 -18.55 2.54
N GLY A 123 -51.95 -18.81 3.75
CA GLY A 123 -52.34 -19.96 4.56
C GLY A 123 -51.95 -19.74 6.02
N GLU A 124 -52.90 -19.20 6.77
CA GLU A 124 -53.21 -19.44 8.19
C GLU A 124 -52.19 -19.11 9.32
N GLU A 125 -52.72 -18.26 10.20
CA GLU A 125 -52.45 -18.02 11.63
C GLU A 125 -51.38 -18.87 12.36
N LYS A 126 -50.51 -18.19 13.12
CA LYS A 126 -50.73 -17.98 14.57
C LYS A 126 -49.63 -17.09 15.18
N VAL A 127 -50.08 -16.07 15.89
CA VAL A 127 -49.30 -15.23 16.80
C VAL A 127 -48.87 -16.08 17.98
N TRP A 128 -47.55 -16.19 18.24
CA TRP A 128 -47.00 -16.46 19.58
C TRP A 128 -45.64 -15.75 19.67
N LEU A 129 -45.60 -14.60 20.34
CA LEU A 129 -44.39 -14.00 20.87
C LEU A 129 -44.23 -14.46 22.32
N PRO A 130 -43.07 -15.00 22.70
CA PRO A 130 -42.54 -14.77 24.03
C PRO A 130 -41.20 -14.05 23.92
N THR A 131 -41.20 -12.85 24.50
CA THR A 131 -40.05 -12.13 25.03
C THR A 131 -39.05 -13.06 25.71
N LEU A 132 -37.76 -12.92 25.39
CA LEU A 132 -36.66 -13.41 26.22
C LEU A 132 -35.58 -12.33 26.32
N CYS A 133 -35.06 -12.25 27.54
CA CYS A 133 -34.21 -11.22 28.16
C CYS A 133 -32.88 -10.97 27.43
#